data_AF-A0A3A4S883-F1
#
_entry.id   AF-A0A3A4S883-F1
#
_cell.length_a   1.000
_cell.length_b   1.000
_cell.length_c   1.000
_cell.angle_alpha   90.00
_cell.angle_beta   90.00
_cell.angle_gamma   90.00
#
_symmetry.space_group_name_H-M   'P 1'
#
loop_
_entity.id
_entity.type
_entity.pdbx_description
1 polymer ?
#
loop_
_entity_poly.entity_id
_entity_poly.type
_entity_poly.pdbx_seq_one_letter_code
_entity_poly.pdbx_strand_id
1 'polypeptide(L)' 'MEAVRLRVQDVDHKMKTVIVRSGKGAKDRITTFPGIIAPLLQNHLAKVQIIYNQDIAQGFGEVYLPYALARKYPNANRE' A
#
# COMPACT_ATOMS: atom_id res chain seq x y z
N MET A 1 -0.53 -4.39 14.21
CA MET A 1 0.29 -3.28 13.66
C MET A 1 -0.33 -2.87 12.33
N GLU A 2 -0.99 -1.71 12.28
CA GLU A 2 -1.90 -1.35 11.18
C GLU A 2 -1.26 -0.35 10.20
N ALA A 3 -0.57 0.69 10.70
CA ALA A 3 0.07 1.71 9.88
C ALA A 3 1.25 1.19 9.04
N VAL A 4 1.98 0.19 9.53
CA VAL A 4 3.22 -0.30 8.89
C VAL A 4 2.93 -1.27 7.73
N ARG A 5 1.69 -1.76 7.62
CA ARG A 5 1.25 -2.73 6.59
C ARG A 5 0.38 -2.08 5.51
N LEU A 6 0.21 -0.77 5.58
CA LEU A 6 -0.60 -0.01 4.65
C LEU A 6 0.04 -0.04 3.26
N ARG A 7 -0.76 -0.35 2.23
CA ARG A 7 -0.30 -0.34 0.84
C ARG A 7 -0.78 0.92 0.14
N VAL A 8 -0.10 1.30 -0.95
CA VAL A 8 -0.46 2.45 -1.77
C VAL A 8 -1.92 2.38 -2.24
N GLN A 9 -2.38 1.19 -2.65
CA GLN A 9 -3.76 0.91 -3.07
C GLN A 9 -4.83 1.17 -1.99
N ASP A 10 -4.44 1.22 -0.72
CA ASP A 10 -5.38 1.37 0.39
C ASP A 10 -5.64 2.86 0.71
N VAL A 11 -4.97 3.80 0.04
CA VAL A 11 -5.11 5.25 0.24
C VAL A 11 -5.92 5.87 -0.91
N ASP A 12 -7.10 6.40 -0.60
CA ASP A 12 -7.94 7.14 -1.54
C ASP A 12 -7.79 8.66 -1.29
N HIS A 13 -7.09 9.34 -2.19
CA HIS A 13 -6.88 10.78 -2.14
C HIS A 13 -8.11 11.62 -2.51
N LYS A 14 -9.05 11.06 -3.28
CA LYS A 14 -10.25 11.75 -3.75
C LYS A 14 -11.28 11.83 -2.62
N MET A 15 -11.48 10.69 -1.94
CA MET A 15 -12.37 10.60 -0.77
C MET A 15 -11.69 10.97 0.55
N LYS A 16 -10.36 11.15 0.55
CA LYS A 16 -9.53 11.36 1.75
C LYS A 16 -9.74 10.27 2.78
N THR A 17 -9.72 9.03 2.34
CA THR A 17 -9.93 7.83 3.15
C THR A 17 -8.77 6.85 3.01
N VAL A 18 -8.59 6.03 4.05
CA VAL A 18 -7.64 4.94 4.10
C VAL A 18 -8.36 3.67 4.54
N ILE A 19 -8.08 2.57 3.84
CA ILE A 19 -8.61 1.25 4.15
C ILE A 19 -7.58 0.52 5.02
N VAL A 20 -7.93 0.28 6.29
CA VAL A 20 -7.11 -0.54 7.18
C VAL A 20 -7.58 -1.98 7.04
N ARG A 21 -6.79 -2.80 6.33
CA ARG A 21 -7.08 -4.22 6.18
C ARG A 21 -6.67 -5.03 7.40
N SER A 22 -7.46 -6.06 7.73
CA SER A 22 -7.18 -6.96 8.86
C SER A 22 -6.98 -6.21 10.20
N GLY A 23 -7.88 -5.29 10.50
CA GLY A 23 -7.94 -4.62 11.81
C GLY A 23 -8.38 -5.57 12.93
N LYS A 24 -8.77 -5.00 14.08
CA LYS A 24 -9.26 -5.78 15.23
C LYS A 24 -10.37 -6.75 14.82
N GLY A 25 -10.17 -8.05 15.09
CA GLY A 25 -11.12 -9.11 14.74
C GLY A 25 -11.09 -9.54 13.27
N ALA A 26 -9.98 -9.29 12.56
CA ALA A 26 -9.83 -9.59 11.13
C ALA A 26 -10.88 -8.89 10.25
N LYS A 27 -11.35 -7.71 10.68
CA LYS A 27 -12.29 -6.87 9.93
C LYS A 27 -11.58 -5.68 9.32
N ASP A 28 -11.95 -5.39 8.09
CA ASP A 28 -11.50 -4.19 7.40
C ASP A 28 -12.29 -2.99 7.92
N ARG A 29 -11.63 -1.84 8.00
CA ARG A 29 -12.29 -0.57 8.32
C ARG A 29 -11.78 0.56 7.44
N ILE A 30 -12.62 1.55 7.24
CA ILE A 30 -12.29 2.76 6.49
C ILE A 30 -12.12 3.89 7.50
N THR A 31 -11.07 4.69 7.38
CA THR A 31 -10.79 5.84 8.24
C THR A 31 -10.47 7.05 7.38
N THR A 32 -10.95 8.24 7.74
CA THR A 32 -10.69 9.48 7.00
C THR A 32 -9.38 10.11 7.43
N PHE A 33 -8.79 10.92 6.55
CA PHE A 33 -7.62 11.74 6.87
C PHE A 33 -7.84 13.22 6.50
N PRO A 34 -7.20 14.16 7.21
CA PRO A 34 -7.41 15.58 6.95
C PRO A 34 -6.78 16.01 5.62
N GLY A 35 -7.43 16.91 4.89
CA GLY A 35 -6.94 17.35 3.57
C GLY A 35 -5.54 17.98 3.58
N ILE A 36 -5.12 18.54 4.73
CA ILE A 36 -3.80 19.14 4.91
C ILE A 36 -2.65 18.13 4.75
N ILE A 37 -2.87 16.85 5.03
CA ILE A 37 -1.83 15.82 4.88
C ILE A 37 -1.80 15.19 3.49
N ALA A 38 -2.79 15.47 2.64
CA ALA A 38 -2.84 14.96 1.27
C ALA A 38 -1.57 15.27 0.44
N PRO A 39 -1.05 16.51 0.41
CA PRO A 39 0.18 16.81 -0.34
C PRO A 39 1.41 16.13 0.26
N LEU A 40 1.46 15.94 1.59
CA LEU A 40 2.55 15.21 2.24
C LEU A 40 2.55 13.74 1.85
N LEU A 41 1.36 13.12 1.80
CA LEU A 41 1.20 11.74 1.35
C LEU A 41 1.59 11.58 -0.12
N GLN A 42 1.19 12.50 -1.00
CA GLN A 42 1.58 12.47 -2.42
C GLN A 42 3.11 12.56 -2.59
N ASN A 43 3.76 13.48 -1.86
CA ASN A 43 5.22 13.59 -1.89
C ASN A 43 5.92 12.34 -1.35
N HIS A 44 5.34 11.71 -0.32
CA HIS A 44 5.86 10.43 0.18
C HIS A 44 5.73 9.33 -0.87
N LEU A 45 4.58 9.21 -1.54
CA LEU A 45 4.38 8.23 -2.61
C LEU A 45 5.34 8.43 -3.79
N ALA A 46 5.59 9.68 -4.19
CA ALA A 46 6.56 9.98 -5.25
C ALA A 46 7.98 9.49 -4.88
N LYS A 47 8.39 9.66 -3.62
CA LYS A 47 9.69 9.16 -3.14
C LYS A 47 9.73 7.62 -3.11
N VAL A 48 8.67 6.98 -2.61
CA VAL A 48 8.58 5.52 -2.57
C VAL A 48 8.58 4.93 -3.98
N GLN A 49 7.95 5.59 -4.96
CA GLN A 49 7.99 5.15 -6.36
C GLN A 49 9.42 5.15 -6.92
N ILE A 50 10.23 6.15 -6.58
CA ILE A 50 11.64 6.20 -7.02
C ILE A 50 12.42 5.02 -6.44
N ILE A 51 12.24 4.76 -5.13
CA ILE A 51 12.88 3.63 -4.44
C ILE A 51 12.45 2.31 -5.08
N TYR A 52 11.15 2.13 -5.28
CA TYR A 52 10.60 0.93 -5.92
C TYR A 52 11.15 0.72 -7.34
N ASN A 53 11.25 1.77 -8.14
CA ASN A 53 11.83 1.67 -9.48
C ASN A 53 13.32 1.27 -9.44
N GLN A 54 14.06 1.75 -8.44
CA GLN A 54 15.45 1.34 -8.21
C GLN A 54 15.53 -0.12 -7.76
N ASP A 55 14.66 -0.55 -6.85
CA ASP A 55 14.60 -1.93 -6.37
C ASP A 55 14.23 -2.91 -7.48
N ILE A 56 13.27 -2.56 -8.35
CA ILE A 56 12.96 -3.34 -9.56
C ILE A 56 14.19 -3.47 -10.45
N ALA A 57 14.89 -2.35 -10.71
CA ALA A 57 16.08 -2.37 -11.57
C ALA A 57 17.20 -3.25 -11.01
N GLN A 58 17.25 -3.41 -9.69
CA GLN A 58 18.20 -4.28 -8.97
C GLN A 58 17.67 -5.72 -8.77
N GLY A 59 16.42 -6.02 -9.15
CA GLY A 59 15.83 -7.35 -9.03
C GLY A 59 15.13 -7.65 -7.69
N PHE A 60 14.91 -6.65 -6.83
CA PHE A 60 14.32 -6.80 -5.49
C PHE A 60 12.83 -6.41 -5.39
N GLY A 61 12.15 -6.17 -6.51
CA GLY A 61 10.76 -5.67 -6.57
C GLY A 61 9.65 -6.67 -6.22
N GLU A 62 9.92 -7.73 -5.45
CA GLU A 62 8.91 -8.71 -5.07
C GLU A 62 8.36 -8.46 -3.67
N VAL A 63 7.05 -8.23 -3.56
CA VAL A 63 6.35 -8.04 -2.29
C VAL A 63 5.72 -9.34 -1.81
N TYR A 64 5.76 -9.59 -0.51
CA TYR A 64 5.06 -10.73 0.11
C TYR A 64 3.56 -10.73 -0.25
N LEU A 65 3.12 -11.82 -0.89
CA LEU A 65 1.72 -12.13 -1.13
C LEU A 65 1.25 -13.23 -0.15
N PRO A 66 0.09 -13.08 0.50
CA PRO A 66 -0.44 -14.12 1.36
C PRO A 66 -0.78 -15.38 0.54
N TYR A 67 -0.18 -16.52 0.90
CA TYR A 67 -0.39 -17.89 0.39
C TYR A 67 -1.30 -18.06 -0.86
N ALA A 68 -2.62 -17.94 -0.70
CA ALA A 68 -3.58 -18.20 -1.77
C ALA A 68 -3.53 -17.16 -2.92
N LEU A 69 -3.15 -15.92 -2.63
CA LEU A 69 -3.00 -14.86 -3.62
C LEU A 69 -1.76 -15.06 -4.49
N ALA A 70 -0.64 -15.50 -3.91
CA ALA A 70 0.57 -15.82 -4.68
C ALA A 70 0.30 -16.92 -5.72
N ARG A 71 -0.48 -17.94 -5.34
CA ARG A 71 -0.85 -19.02 -6.27
C ARG A 71 -1.86 -18.59 -7.33
N LYS A 72 -2.78 -17.70 -6.98
CA LYS A 72 -3.84 -17.23 -7.88
C LYS A 72 -3.35 -16.15 -8.85
N TYR A 73 -2.39 -15.33 -8.44
CA TYR A 73 -1.82 -14.23 -9.20
C TYR A 73 -0.29 -14.26 -9.10
N PRO A 74 0.38 -15.08 -9.93
CA PRO A 74 1.82 -15.32 -9.82
C PRO A 74 2.69 -14.08 -10.08
N ASN A 75 2.16 -13.05 -10.76
CA ASN A 75 2.87 -11.80 -11.04
C ASN A 75 2.49 -10.64 -10.11
N ALA A 76 1.49 -10.82 -9.23
CA ALA A 76 0.99 -9.73 -8.37
C ALA A 76 1.94 -9.37 -7.22
N ASN A 77 3.09 -10.05 -7.10
CA ASN A 77 4.17 -9.66 -6.20
C ASN A 77 5.01 -8.52 -6.82
N ARG A 78 4.88 -8.28 -8.13
CA ARG A 78 5.67 -7.30 -8.90
C ARG A 78 4.82 -6.15 -9.47
N GLU A 79 3.50 -6.16 -9.27
CA GLU A 79 2.53 -5.08 -9.59
C GLU A 79 1.99 -4.45 -8.31
#